data_AF-A0A0G0XS52-F1
#
_entry.id   AF-A0A0G0XS52-F1
#
_cell.length_a   1.000
_cell.length_b   1.000
_cell.length_c   1.000
_cell.angle_alpha   90.00
_cell.angle_beta   90.00
_cell.angle_gamma   90.00
#
_symmetry.space_group_name_H-M   'P 1'
#
loop_
_entity.id
_entity.type
_entity.pdbx_description
1 polymer ?
#
loop_
_entity_poly.entity_id
_entity_poly.type
_entity_poly.pdbx_seq_one_letter_code
_entity_poly.pdbx_strand_id
1 'polypeptide(L)'
;MAELSQNKLDSKLFDRFCQLPVFSFSKLITPDPNNLEEQKQEFLRTHKNPVFLYSKAQEFDAVGYLKEIKECRADLELINSDDWIRDIYLAKLDELKARALFIKAMQDNNDEKVSELAKNIFGAQSDDQSKLEQELNDMLATNSKLHAHAKKINAEIFSKMVRAVLDAYGMQKWKIKLSEGSAMKLTRGRKSKSLAVHIPKNFSASRARAQRILVHEIEVHALRTHNAKQSPLEILQVGLDHYSQTEEGLALYYQQKIGTAKTPAFWESYACALSMDMSFSEMFNTLIYARTKVDKYVGHDKLDKEREEKIWNLCVRAYRGISNPNKPGLGTCKDHIYRTGLDLINQLDMNNKQTQKLLFAGNIGVQHLSKLNELNVNNVQTPMLISKQIAKQIYRENR
;
A
#
# COMPACT_ATOMS: atom_id res chain seq x y z
N MET A 1 -19.77 23.51 -22.47
CA MET A 1 -18.57 24.18 -23.03
C MET A 1 -17.38 24.13 -22.07
N ALA A 2 -17.55 24.19 -20.74
CA ALA A 2 -16.44 24.08 -19.76
C ALA A 2 -15.77 22.69 -19.68
N GLU A 3 -16.52 21.60 -19.86
CA GLU A 3 -15.99 20.22 -19.78
C GLU A 3 -14.97 19.89 -20.91
N LEU A 4 -15.16 20.49 -22.09
CA LEU A 4 -14.23 20.36 -23.22
C LEU A 4 -12.93 21.15 -23.04
N SER A 5 -12.91 22.20 -22.20
CA SER A 5 -11.67 22.94 -21.90
C SER A 5 -10.85 22.24 -20.81
N GLN A 6 -11.50 21.65 -19.81
CA GLN A 6 -10.83 20.94 -18.72
C GLN A 6 -10.12 19.66 -19.17
N ASN A 7 -10.78 18.80 -19.96
CA ASN A 7 -10.15 17.58 -20.48
C ASN A 7 -8.95 17.90 -21.40
N LYS A 8 -9.05 18.99 -22.17
CA LYS A 8 -7.95 19.44 -23.05
C LYS A 8 -6.77 19.98 -22.24
N LEU A 9 -7.06 20.72 -21.16
CA LEU A 9 -6.05 21.21 -20.23
C LEU A 9 -5.35 20.04 -19.51
N ASP A 10 -6.13 19.14 -18.92
CA ASP A 10 -5.63 17.94 -18.27
C ASP A 10 -4.72 17.14 -19.21
N SER A 11 -5.15 16.90 -20.44
CA SER A 11 -4.33 16.12 -21.39
C SER A 11 -3.00 16.80 -21.73
N LYS A 12 -2.99 18.13 -21.90
CA LYS A 12 -1.75 18.90 -22.12
C LYS A 12 -0.81 18.81 -20.90
N LEU A 13 -1.35 18.96 -19.69
CA LEU A 13 -0.59 18.81 -18.44
C LEU A 13 -0.08 17.37 -18.28
N PHE A 14 -0.91 16.38 -18.61
CA PHE A 14 -0.61 14.95 -18.52
C PHE A 14 0.54 14.56 -19.42
N ASP A 15 0.53 15.02 -20.67
CA ASP A 15 1.58 14.72 -21.63
C ASP A 15 2.92 15.30 -21.19
N ARG A 16 2.94 16.54 -20.68
CA ARG A 16 4.18 17.11 -20.13
C ARG A 16 4.64 16.37 -18.89
N PHE A 17 3.73 16.06 -17.97
CA PHE A 17 4.03 15.29 -16.75
C PHE A 17 4.57 13.90 -17.07
N CYS A 18 4.05 13.24 -18.10
CA CYS A 18 4.49 11.90 -18.53
C CYS A 18 5.89 11.88 -19.15
N GLN A 19 6.47 13.03 -19.49
CA GLN A 19 7.87 13.13 -19.93
C GLN A 19 8.85 12.98 -18.77
N LEU A 20 8.41 13.14 -17.52
CA LEU A 20 9.26 12.87 -16.36
C LEU A 20 9.74 11.40 -16.37
N PRO A 21 11.03 11.16 -16.06
CA PRO A 21 11.56 9.80 -15.96
C PRO A 21 10.72 8.90 -15.02
N VAL A 22 10.72 7.60 -15.30
CA VAL A 22 9.97 6.64 -14.48
C VAL A 22 10.61 6.52 -13.09
N PHE A 23 9.95 7.09 -12.10
CA PHE A 23 10.41 7.07 -10.73
C PHE A 23 9.74 5.96 -9.91
N SER A 24 10.41 4.81 -9.82
CA SER A 24 9.91 3.63 -9.10
C SER A 24 10.27 3.67 -7.61
N PHE A 25 9.75 4.67 -6.87
CA PHE A 25 10.12 4.93 -5.47
C PHE A 25 10.18 3.66 -4.59
N SER A 26 9.14 2.81 -4.61
CA SER A 26 9.12 1.58 -3.81
C SER A 26 10.27 0.60 -4.12
N LYS A 27 10.76 0.56 -5.36
CA LYS A 27 11.91 -0.28 -5.74
C LYS A 27 13.23 0.31 -5.23
N LEU A 28 13.35 1.64 -5.24
CA LEU A 28 14.56 2.35 -4.79
C LEU A 28 14.77 2.21 -3.29
N ILE A 29 13.68 2.23 -2.51
CA ILE A 29 13.73 2.06 -1.06
C ILE A 29 13.73 0.60 -0.60
N THR A 30 13.77 -0.38 -1.51
CA THR A 30 13.80 -1.81 -1.12
C THR A 30 15.25 -2.25 -0.96
N PRO A 31 15.64 -2.89 0.17
CA PRO A 31 17.00 -3.39 0.35
C PRO A 31 17.41 -4.40 -0.74
N ASP A 32 18.71 -4.48 -0.97
CA ASP A 32 19.27 -5.41 -1.94
C ASP A 32 19.00 -6.86 -1.53
N PRO A 33 18.44 -7.73 -2.41
CA PRO A 33 18.01 -9.07 -2.01
C PRO A 33 19.11 -9.94 -1.40
N ASN A 34 20.33 -9.86 -1.93
CA ASN A 34 21.46 -10.65 -1.44
C ASN A 34 21.93 -10.16 -0.06
N ASN A 35 22.08 -8.84 0.11
CA ASN A 35 22.39 -8.24 1.40
C ASN A 35 21.28 -8.52 2.43
N LEU A 36 20.02 -8.41 2.03
CA LEU A 36 18.88 -8.68 2.91
C LEU A 36 18.90 -10.12 3.44
N GLU A 37 19.22 -11.10 2.59
CA GLU A 37 19.34 -12.50 3.00
C GLU A 37 20.54 -12.71 3.93
N GLU A 38 21.71 -12.17 3.58
CA GLU A 38 22.93 -12.25 4.40
C GLU A 38 22.72 -11.65 5.80
N GLN A 39 22.18 -10.44 5.86
CA GLN A 39 21.90 -9.73 7.11
C GLN A 39 20.86 -10.47 7.96
N LYS A 40 19.87 -11.13 7.33
CA LYS A 40 18.91 -11.97 8.05
C LYS A 40 19.60 -13.16 8.71
N GLN A 41 20.45 -13.89 7.99
CA GLN A 41 21.14 -15.05 8.54
C GLN A 41 22.05 -14.66 9.70
N GLU A 42 22.80 -13.55 9.55
CA GLU A 42 23.66 -13.06 10.63
C GLU A 42 22.87 -12.55 11.84
N PHE A 43 21.78 -11.82 11.60
CA PHE A 43 20.89 -11.34 12.66
C PHE A 43 20.29 -12.50 13.45
N LEU A 44 19.75 -13.53 12.78
CA LEU A 44 19.15 -14.68 13.47
C LEU A 44 20.17 -15.50 14.25
N ARG A 45 21.47 -15.41 13.90
CA ARG A 45 22.56 -16.08 14.61
C ARG A 45 23.09 -15.26 15.80
N THR A 46 23.14 -13.94 15.68
CA THR A 46 23.89 -13.07 16.61
C THR A 46 23.06 -12.02 17.32
N HIS A 47 21.84 -11.77 16.86
CA HIS A 47 20.97 -10.67 17.27
C HIS A 47 21.58 -9.26 17.10
N LYS A 48 22.68 -9.12 16.35
CA LYS A 48 23.26 -7.82 15.99
C LYS A 48 22.36 -7.10 15.00
N ASN A 49 22.12 -5.81 15.21
CA ASN A 49 21.32 -4.99 14.29
C ASN A 49 21.86 -5.11 12.85
N PRO A 50 20.98 -5.31 11.85
CA PRO A 50 21.40 -5.47 10.47
C PRO A 50 21.83 -4.13 9.86
N VAL A 51 22.61 -4.21 8.78
CA VAL A 51 22.99 -3.06 7.92
C VAL A 51 22.48 -3.31 6.51
N PHE A 52 21.52 -2.48 6.07
CA PHE A 52 20.87 -2.64 4.78
C PHE A 52 21.55 -1.82 3.69
N LEU A 53 21.76 -2.46 2.54
CA LEU A 53 22.26 -1.83 1.32
C LEU A 53 21.11 -1.57 0.34
N TYR A 54 21.21 -0.45 -0.38
CA TYR A 54 20.20 0.02 -1.33
C TYR A 54 20.86 0.41 -2.66
N SER A 55 21.47 -0.54 -3.37
CA SER A 55 22.23 -0.25 -4.61
C SER A 55 21.39 0.50 -5.65
N LYS A 56 20.11 0.16 -5.79
CA LYS A 56 19.19 0.86 -6.70
C LYS A 56 18.99 2.33 -6.36
N ALA A 57 18.98 2.67 -5.07
CA ALA A 57 18.95 4.07 -4.66
C ALA A 57 20.27 4.75 -5.02
N GLN A 58 21.41 4.10 -4.81
CA GLN A 58 22.74 4.65 -5.14
C GLN A 58 22.93 4.87 -6.66
N GLU A 59 22.37 3.99 -7.49
CA GLU A 59 22.44 4.09 -8.96
C GLU A 59 21.48 5.13 -9.56
N PHE A 60 20.49 5.59 -8.79
CA PHE A 60 19.46 6.51 -9.30
C PHE A 60 19.96 7.96 -9.33
N ASP A 61 19.81 8.67 -10.45
CA ASP A 61 20.15 10.08 -10.56
C ASP A 61 19.10 10.99 -9.89
N ALA A 62 19.18 11.11 -8.56
CA ALA A 62 18.26 11.94 -7.78
C ALA A 62 18.40 13.44 -8.10
N VAL A 63 19.61 13.91 -8.40
CA VAL A 63 19.88 15.33 -8.69
C VAL A 63 19.29 15.70 -10.06
N GLY A 64 19.53 14.90 -11.09
CA GLY A 64 18.91 15.07 -12.40
C GLY A 64 17.39 14.98 -12.31
N TYR A 65 16.84 14.02 -11.57
CA TYR A 65 15.38 13.92 -11.40
C TYR A 65 14.76 15.14 -10.69
N LEU A 66 15.45 15.73 -9.71
CA LEU A 66 15.01 16.99 -9.08
C LEU A 66 15.02 18.17 -10.07
N LYS A 67 16.01 18.21 -10.98
CA LYS A 67 16.06 19.20 -12.07
C LYS A 67 14.89 19.03 -13.04
N GLU A 68 14.62 17.80 -13.48
CA GLU A 68 13.48 17.46 -14.34
C GLU A 68 12.14 17.88 -13.71
N ILE A 69 11.95 17.65 -12.40
CA ILE A 69 10.76 18.13 -11.68
C ILE A 69 10.65 19.66 -11.72
N LYS A 70 11.75 20.38 -11.51
CA LYS A 70 11.77 21.84 -11.53
C LYS A 70 11.41 22.40 -12.90
N GLU A 71 11.96 21.82 -13.96
CA GLU A 71 11.64 22.20 -15.35
C GLU A 71 10.19 21.88 -15.70
N CYS A 72 9.72 20.68 -15.35
CA CYS A 72 8.31 20.31 -15.54
C CYS A 72 7.37 21.28 -14.81
N ARG A 73 7.69 21.65 -13.55
CA ARG A 73 6.90 22.64 -12.79
C ARG A 73 6.81 23.97 -13.54
N ALA A 74 7.94 24.51 -13.99
CA ALA A 74 7.97 25.77 -14.72
C ALA A 74 7.12 25.70 -16.01
N ASP A 75 7.20 24.58 -16.73
CA ASP A 75 6.39 24.36 -17.94
C ASP A 75 4.88 24.31 -17.64
N LEU A 76 4.49 23.68 -16.53
CA LEU A 76 3.07 23.63 -16.12
C LEU A 76 2.56 25.01 -15.67
N GLU A 77 3.40 25.81 -15.00
CA GLU A 77 3.05 27.16 -14.54
C GLU A 77 2.86 28.15 -15.71
N LEU A 78 3.58 27.95 -16.82
CA LEU A 78 3.39 28.72 -18.06
C LEU A 78 2.08 28.42 -18.79
N ILE A 79 1.43 27.30 -18.50
CA ILE A 79 0.11 27.00 -19.05
C ILE A 79 -0.89 27.88 -18.31
N ASN A 80 -1.24 29.00 -18.96
CA ASN A 80 -2.13 30.03 -18.42
C ASN A 80 -3.55 29.49 -18.24
N SER A 81 -3.87 29.04 -17.04
CA SER A 81 -5.20 28.62 -16.61
C SER A 81 -5.29 28.71 -15.08
N ASP A 82 -6.16 29.57 -14.57
CA ASP A 82 -6.53 29.58 -13.14
C ASP A 82 -7.51 28.44 -12.85
N ASP A 83 -7.04 27.21 -13.07
CA ASP A 83 -7.83 25.99 -12.98
C ASP A 83 -7.22 25.05 -11.95
N TRP A 84 -8.07 24.50 -11.07
CA TRP A 84 -7.69 23.56 -10.02
C TRP A 84 -7.03 22.29 -10.58
N ILE A 85 -7.25 21.97 -11.86
CA ILE A 85 -6.55 20.88 -12.55
C ILE A 85 -5.05 21.16 -12.57
N ARG A 86 -4.58 22.40 -12.74
CA ARG A 86 -3.13 22.68 -12.66
C ARG A 86 -2.60 22.42 -11.25
N ASP A 87 -3.35 22.81 -10.22
CA ASP A 87 -2.94 22.66 -8.81
C ASP A 87 -2.72 21.20 -8.43
N ILE A 88 -3.56 20.27 -8.91
CA ILE A 88 -3.40 18.83 -8.59
C ILE A 88 -2.12 18.26 -9.21
N TYR A 89 -1.68 18.76 -10.36
CA TYR A 89 -0.40 18.38 -10.94
C TYR A 89 0.77 18.98 -10.16
N LEU A 90 0.69 20.25 -9.75
CA LEU A 90 1.73 20.89 -8.94
C LEU A 90 1.89 20.18 -7.59
N ALA A 91 0.78 19.83 -6.93
CA ALA A 91 0.80 19.03 -5.70
C ALA A 91 1.43 17.65 -5.94
N LYS A 92 1.16 17.02 -7.09
CA LYS A 92 1.81 15.76 -7.47
C LYS A 92 3.31 15.90 -7.68
N LEU A 93 3.77 17.00 -8.28
CA LEU A 93 5.20 17.31 -8.43
C LEU A 93 5.87 17.51 -7.07
N ASP A 94 5.19 18.13 -6.10
CA ASP A 94 5.70 18.28 -4.74
C ASP A 94 5.85 16.93 -4.02
N GLU A 95 4.88 16.01 -4.18
CA GLU A 95 5.01 14.64 -3.68
C GLU A 95 6.25 13.94 -4.29
N LEU A 96 6.44 14.06 -5.61
CA LEU A 96 7.59 13.45 -6.31
C LEU A 96 8.91 14.07 -5.86
N LYS A 97 8.95 15.39 -5.64
CA LYS A 97 10.11 16.11 -5.11
C LYS A 97 10.47 15.63 -3.71
N ALA A 98 9.50 15.53 -2.81
CA ALA A 98 9.73 15.05 -1.44
C ALA A 98 10.33 13.63 -1.45
N ARG A 99 9.80 12.74 -2.30
CA ARG A 99 10.35 11.39 -2.48
C ARG A 99 11.73 11.38 -3.13
N ALA A 100 12.04 12.28 -4.05
CA ALA A 100 13.38 12.38 -4.63
C ALA A 100 14.41 12.86 -3.60
N LEU A 101 14.04 13.84 -2.76
CA LEU A 101 14.85 14.27 -1.62
C LEU A 101 15.06 13.13 -0.61
N PHE A 102 14.06 12.28 -0.41
CA PHE A 102 14.19 11.09 0.42
C PHE A 102 15.27 10.14 -0.14
N ILE A 103 15.26 9.87 -1.45
CA ILE A 103 16.30 9.05 -2.09
C ILE A 103 17.67 9.71 -1.96
N LYS A 104 17.75 11.03 -2.13
CA LYS A 104 19.00 11.76 -1.94
C LYS A 104 19.53 11.62 -0.50
N ALA A 105 18.67 11.70 0.51
CA ALA A 105 19.07 11.48 1.90
C ALA A 105 19.62 10.06 2.14
N MET A 106 19.06 9.04 1.46
CA MET A 106 19.63 7.68 1.49
C MET A 106 21.01 7.61 0.85
N GLN A 107 21.22 8.30 -0.29
CA GLN A 107 22.52 8.38 -0.96
C GLN A 107 23.57 9.05 -0.09
N ASP A 108 23.16 10.07 0.66
CA ASP A 108 24.00 10.80 1.60
C ASP A 108 24.19 10.04 2.94
N ASN A 109 23.66 8.82 3.08
CA ASN A 109 23.67 7.99 4.31
C ASN A 109 23.13 8.70 5.55
N ASN A 110 22.09 9.53 5.38
CA ASN A 110 21.50 10.33 6.45
C ASN A 110 20.14 9.75 6.88
N ASP A 111 20.18 8.71 7.71
CA ASP A 111 19.01 7.97 8.17
C ASP A 111 18.02 8.83 8.99
N GLU A 112 18.51 9.85 9.70
CA GLU A 112 17.68 10.83 10.41
C GLU A 112 16.87 11.68 9.44
N LYS A 113 17.50 12.19 8.38
CA LYS A 113 16.81 12.97 7.35
C LYS A 113 15.84 12.12 6.54
N VAL A 114 16.19 10.85 6.29
CA VAL A 114 15.28 9.85 5.70
C VAL A 114 14.02 9.72 6.57
N SER A 115 14.18 9.60 7.89
CA SER A 115 13.05 9.47 8.83
C SER A 115 12.21 10.75 8.92
N GLU A 116 12.83 11.94 8.91
CA GLU A 116 12.13 13.22 8.84
C GLU A 116 11.30 13.35 7.55
N LEU A 117 11.90 13.04 6.40
CA LEU A 117 11.22 13.09 5.11
C LEU A 117 10.10 12.04 4.99
N ALA A 118 10.27 10.86 5.60
CA ALA A 118 9.21 9.86 5.67
C ALA A 118 7.96 10.40 6.37
N LYS A 119 8.12 11.09 7.50
CA LYS A 119 6.99 11.72 8.23
C LYS A 119 6.27 12.74 7.35
N ASN A 120 7.01 13.51 6.54
CA ASN A 120 6.40 14.48 5.62
C ASN A 120 5.66 13.78 4.45
N ILE A 121 6.17 12.66 3.93
CA ILE A 121 5.58 11.95 2.78
C ILE A 121 4.37 11.11 3.18
N PHE A 122 4.46 10.41 4.32
CA PHE A 122 3.47 9.42 4.74
C PHE A 122 2.54 9.92 5.84
N GLY A 123 2.88 11.03 6.50
CA GLY A 123 2.19 11.52 7.67
C GLY A 123 2.81 11.01 8.97
N ALA A 124 2.24 11.47 10.08
CA ALA A 124 2.55 10.96 11.41
C ALA A 124 1.66 9.75 11.74
N GLN A 125 2.22 8.81 12.49
CA GLN A 125 1.44 7.71 13.06
C GLN A 125 0.38 8.24 14.05
N SER A 126 -0.82 7.65 14.03
CA SER A 126 -1.89 7.96 14.98
C SER A 126 -1.90 7.08 16.23
N ASP A 127 -1.35 5.87 16.13
CA ASP A 127 -1.29 4.92 17.22
C ASP A 127 0.03 5.08 17.99
N ASP A 128 -0.07 5.23 19.30
CA ASP A 128 1.07 5.08 20.21
C ASP A 128 1.24 3.62 20.66
N GLN A 129 2.42 3.29 21.17
CA GLN A 129 2.77 1.95 21.61
C GLN A 129 1.82 1.42 22.69
N SER A 130 1.41 2.26 23.65
CA SER A 130 0.59 1.85 24.79
C SER A 130 -0.81 1.39 24.36
N LYS A 131 -1.43 2.10 23.41
CA LYS A 131 -2.72 1.76 22.83
C LYS A 131 -2.66 0.41 22.08
N LEU A 132 -1.57 0.17 21.35
CA LEU A 132 -1.35 -1.08 20.61
C LEU A 132 -1.09 -2.26 21.54
N GLU A 133 -0.39 -2.04 22.65
CA GLU A 133 -0.20 -3.05 23.70
C GLU A 133 -1.53 -3.42 24.39
N GLN A 134 -2.39 -2.43 24.64
CA GLN A 134 -3.74 -2.67 25.14
C GLN A 134 -4.57 -3.49 24.13
N GLU A 135 -4.57 -3.10 22.85
CA GLU A 135 -5.28 -3.84 21.80
C GLU A 135 -4.78 -5.29 21.68
N LEU A 136 -3.46 -5.52 21.83
CA LEU A 136 -2.89 -6.86 21.89
C LEU A 136 -3.46 -7.66 23.06
N ASN A 137 -3.54 -7.08 24.25
CA ASN A 137 -4.12 -7.75 25.42
C ASN A 137 -5.60 -8.08 25.21
N ASP A 138 -6.37 -7.18 24.60
CA ASP A 138 -7.78 -7.41 24.26
C ASP A 138 -7.95 -8.55 23.24
N MET A 139 -7.06 -8.61 22.25
CA MET A 139 -7.01 -9.73 21.29
C MET A 139 -6.72 -11.06 21.97
N LEU A 140 -5.84 -11.08 22.98
CA LEU A 140 -5.55 -12.27 23.76
C LEU A 140 -6.76 -12.69 24.61
N ALA A 141 -7.48 -11.74 25.22
CA ALA A 141 -8.64 -11.99 26.06
C ALA A 141 -9.88 -12.48 25.27
N THR A 142 -10.04 -12.07 24.02
CA THR A 142 -11.25 -12.33 23.21
C THR A 142 -11.15 -13.57 22.29
N ASN A 143 -10.05 -14.33 22.34
CA ASN A 143 -9.84 -15.43 21.41
C ASN A 143 -10.63 -16.71 21.75
N SER A 144 -11.80 -16.84 21.13
CA SER A 144 -12.53 -18.09 20.94
C SER A 144 -11.76 -19.04 20.00
N LYS A 145 -11.66 -20.32 20.37
CA LYS A 145 -11.06 -21.42 19.56
C LYS A 145 -11.28 -21.23 18.05
N LEU A 146 -10.23 -20.87 17.31
CA LEU A 146 -10.27 -20.84 15.85
C LEU A 146 -10.20 -22.26 15.32
N HIS A 147 -11.20 -22.68 14.55
CA HIS A 147 -11.25 -24.00 13.94
C HIS A 147 -10.06 -24.21 13.00
N ALA A 148 -9.10 -25.02 13.45
CA ALA A 148 -8.21 -25.77 12.58
C ALA A 148 -9.04 -26.75 11.72
N HIS A 149 -8.51 -27.18 10.58
CA HIS A 149 -9.06 -28.20 9.65
C HIS A 149 -9.86 -27.73 8.41
N ALA A 150 -9.88 -26.44 8.04
CA ALA A 150 -10.35 -26.07 6.70
C ALA A 150 -9.25 -26.24 5.63
N LYS A 151 -9.57 -26.93 4.52
CA LYS A 151 -8.69 -27.03 3.32
C LYS A 151 -8.25 -25.62 2.92
N LYS A 152 -6.93 -25.41 2.73
CA LYS A 152 -6.39 -24.11 2.31
C LYS A 152 -6.71 -23.85 0.83
N ILE A 153 -6.90 -22.59 0.48
CA ILE A 153 -7.03 -22.13 -0.90
C ILE A 153 -5.62 -21.94 -1.46
N ASN A 154 -5.29 -22.67 -2.52
CA ASN A 154 -4.02 -22.57 -3.23
C ASN A 154 -4.08 -21.53 -4.37
N ALA A 155 -2.96 -21.31 -5.06
CA ALA A 155 -2.86 -20.34 -6.16
C ALA A 155 -3.86 -20.60 -7.31
N GLU A 156 -4.14 -21.87 -7.64
CA GLU A 156 -5.06 -22.23 -8.71
C GLU A 156 -6.51 -21.86 -8.36
N ILE A 157 -7.00 -22.31 -7.20
CA ILE A 157 -8.34 -21.99 -6.72
C ILE A 157 -8.48 -20.47 -6.54
N PHE A 158 -7.44 -19.82 -6.01
CA PHE A 158 -7.46 -18.37 -5.86
C PHE A 158 -7.51 -17.63 -7.19
N SER A 159 -6.82 -18.13 -8.22
CA SER A 159 -6.88 -17.58 -9.59
C SER A 159 -8.29 -17.66 -10.17
N LYS A 160 -9.02 -18.77 -9.94
CA LYS A 160 -10.44 -18.91 -10.31
C LYS A 160 -11.30 -17.85 -9.59
N MET A 161 -11.06 -17.62 -8.30
CA MET A 161 -11.75 -16.58 -7.54
C MET A 161 -11.47 -15.17 -8.07
N VAL A 162 -10.20 -14.83 -8.34
CA VAL A 162 -9.81 -13.54 -8.92
C VAL A 162 -10.47 -13.34 -10.27
N ARG A 163 -10.48 -14.36 -11.14
CA ARG A 163 -11.14 -14.31 -12.44
C ARG A 163 -12.63 -14.01 -12.31
N ALA A 164 -13.34 -14.75 -11.48
CA ALA A 164 -14.77 -14.56 -11.26
C ALA A 164 -15.11 -13.15 -10.74
N VAL A 165 -14.30 -12.60 -9.82
CA VAL A 165 -14.50 -11.21 -9.35
C VAL A 165 -14.26 -10.22 -10.48
N LEU A 166 -13.14 -10.34 -11.22
CA LEU A 166 -12.84 -9.45 -12.35
C LEU A 166 -13.97 -9.47 -13.40
N ASP A 167 -14.47 -10.65 -13.75
CA ASP A 167 -15.50 -10.80 -14.77
C ASP A 167 -16.83 -10.15 -14.34
N ALA A 168 -17.17 -10.23 -13.06
CA ALA A 168 -18.36 -9.59 -12.49
C ALA A 168 -18.29 -8.04 -12.50
N TYR A 169 -17.10 -7.45 -12.53
CA TYR A 169 -16.91 -6.01 -12.74
C TYR A 169 -16.73 -5.63 -14.22
N GLY A 170 -16.77 -6.58 -15.16
CA GLY A 170 -16.49 -6.30 -16.57
C GLY A 170 -15.01 -6.00 -16.85
N MET A 171 -14.10 -6.54 -16.03
CA MET A 171 -12.65 -6.33 -16.10
C MET A 171 -11.93 -7.45 -16.90
N GLN A 172 -12.55 -7.97 -17.98
CA GLN A 172 -12.04 -9.18 -18.67
C GLN A 172 -10.64 -8.99 -19.28
N LYS A 173 -10.26 -7.75 -19.61
CA LYS A 173 -8.94 -7.40 -20.16
C LYS A 173 -7.79 -7.57 -19.15
N TRP A 174 -8.09 -7.74 -17.86
CA TRP A 174 -7.07 -7.99 -16.84
C TRP A 174 -6.52 -9.41 -16.97
N LYS A 175 -5.20 -9.51 -17.13
CA LYS A 175 -4.50 -10.81 -17.17
C LYS A 175 -4.26 -11.31 -15.74
N ILE A 176 -4.35 -12.61 -15.53
CA ILE A 176 -3.90 -13.25 -14.28
C ILE A 176 -2.60 -13.97 -14.60
N LYS A 177 -1.56 -13.69 -13.82
CA LYS A 177 -0.23 -14.28 -13.97
C LYS A 177 0.20 -14.89 -12.64
N LEU A 178 0.89 -16.02 -12.69
CA LEU A 178 1.59 -16.53 -11.52
C LEU A 178 2.97 -15.86 -11.42
N SER A 179 3.45 -15.65 -10.20
CA SER A 179 4.75 -15.02 -9.93
C SER A 179 5.48 -15.72 -8.79
N GLU A 180 6.82 -15.59 -8.76
CA GLU A 180 7.66 -16.12 -7.67
C GLU A 180 7.65 -15.24 -6.40
N GLY A 181 6.96 -14.10 -6.45
CA GLY A 181 6.86 -13.21 -5.28
C GLY A 181 6.00 -13.80 -4.17
N SER A 182 6.17 -13.31 -2.94
CA SER A 182 5.43 -13.76 -1.75
C SER A 182 4.08 -13.06 -1.53
N ALA A 183 3.78 -12.01 -2.29
CA ALA A 183 2.57 -11.22 -2.17
C ALA A 183 1.94 -10.96 -3.54
N MET A 184 0.62 -10.71 -3.55
CA MET A 184 -0.08 -10.34 -4.76
C MET A 184 0.38 -8.96 -5.23
N LYS A 185 0.44 -8.75 -6.55
CA LYS A 185 0.84 -7.47 -7.14
C LYS A 185 -0.06 -7.11 -8.31
N LEU A 186 -0.28 -5.82 -8.50
CA LEU A 186 -0.98 -5.31 -9.67
C LEU A 186 0.01 -4.59 -10.59
N THR A 187 -0.05 -4.88 -11.89
CA THR A 187 0.62 -4.06 -12.89
C THR A 187 -0.33 -2.96 -13.34
N ARG A 188 0.01 -1.73 -12.96
CA ARG A 188 -0.64 -0.49 -13.34
C ARG A 188 0.44 0.38 -13.98
N GLY A 189 0.29 0.79 -15.23
CA GLY A 189 1.31 1.60 -15.91
C GLY A 189 0.71 2.87 -16.51
N ARG A 190 1.44 3.99 -16.41
CA ARG A 190 0.99 5.34 -16.83
C ARG A 190 0.43 5.37 -18.26
N LYS A 191 1.03 4.61 -19.18
CA LYS A 191 0.56 4.36 -20.56
C LYS A 191 0.44 2.86 -20.89
N SER A 192 0.51 1.98 -19.89
CA SER A 192 0.47 0.53 -20.12
C SER A 192 -0.93 0.08 -20.49
N LYS A 193 -1.07 -0.47 -21.71
CA LYS A 193 -2.26 -1.24 -22.12
C LYS A 193 -2.40 -2.56 -21.35
N SER A 194 -1.33 -3.04 -20.71
CA SER A 194 -1.36 -4.29 -19.96
C SER A 194 -1.74 -4.05 -18.49
N LEU A 195 -2.89 -4.60 -18.10
CA LEU A 195 -3.36 -4.71 -16.72
C LEU A 195 -3.21 -6.16 -16.29
N ALA A 196 -2.56 -6.41 -15.16
CA ALA A 196 -2.35 -7.77 -14.69
C ALA A 196 -2.39 -7.88 -13.17
N VAL A 197 -2.98 -8.98 -12.70
CA VAL A 197 -2.89 -9.46 -11.31
C VAL A 197 -1.84 -10.56 -11.26
N HIS A 198 -0.83 -10.40 -10.42
CA HIS A 198 0.23 -11.39 -10.20
C HIS A 198 -0.01 -12.11 -8.88
N ILE A 199 -0.28 -13.41 -8.94
CA ILE A 199 -0.56 -14.26 -7.79
C ILE A 199 0.71 -15.08 -7.46
N PRO A 200 1.15 -15.15 -6.20
CA PRO A 200 2.24 -16.04 -5.79
C PRO A 200 2.00 -17.50 -6.19
N LYS A 201 2.98 -18.17 -6.78
CA LYS A 201 2.88 -19.62 -7.10
C LYS A 201 2.63 -20.47 -5.85
N ASN A 202 3.26 -20.10 -4.75
CA ASN A 202 3.13 -20.73 -3.44
C ASN A 202 1.96 -20.15 -2.60
N PHE A 203 1.01 -19.44 -3.23
CA PHE A 203 -0.12 -18.86 -2.51
C PHE A 203 -0.89 -19.95 -1.75
N SER A 204 -1.10 -19.69 -0.46
CA SER A 204 -1.85 -20.57 0.43
C SER A 204 -2.53 -19.73 1.52
N ALA A 205 -3.86 -19.77 1.57
CA ALA A 205 -4.64 -18.96 2.49
C ALA A 205 -5.88 -19.68 3.02
N SER A 206 -6.36 -19.28 4.21
CA SER A 206 -7.71 -19.65 4.65
C SER A 206 -8.76 -18.97 3.77
N ARG A 207 -9.99 -19.50 3.74
CA ARG A 207 -11.12 -18.86 3.04
C ARG A 207 -11.33 -17.40 3.45
N ALA A 208 -11.28 -17.12 4.75
CA ALA A 208 -11.43 -15.76 5.26
C ALA A 208 -10.29 -14.85 4.79
N ARG A 209 -9.04 -15.34 4.78
CA ARG A 209 -7.90 -14.58 4.26
C ARG A 209 -8.01 -14.33 2.76
N ALA A 210 -8.41 -15.33 1.96
CA ALA A 210 -8.64 -15.16 0.52
C ALA A 210 -9.73 -14.11 0.24
N GLN A 211 -10.83 -14.13 1.00
CA GLN A 211 -11.89 -13.10 0.91
C GLN A 211 -11.35 -11.69 1.16
N ARG A 212 -10.52 -11.51 2.20
CA ARG A 212 -9.88 -10.22 2.50
C ARG A 212 -8.97 -9.73 1.38
N ILE A 213 -8.19 -10.63 0.79
CA ILE A 213 -7.26 -10.28 -0.30
C ILE A 213 -8.06 -9.89 -1.55
N LEU A 214 -9.13 -10.60 -1.89
CA LEU A 214 -9.98 -10.25 -3.04
C LEU A 214 -10.61 -8.85 -2.89
N VAL A 215 -11.16 -8.54 -1.72
CA VAL A 215 -11.73 -7.21 -1.46
C VAL A 215 -10.66 -6.13 -1.58
N HIS A 216 -9.54 -6.32 -0.89
CA HIS A 216 -8.47 -5.32 -0.80
C HIS A 216 -7.83 -5.04 -2.17
N GLU A 217 -7.45 -6.10 -2.87
CA GLU A 217 -6.63 -5.95 -4.06
C GLU A 217 -7.45 -5.87 -5.36
N ILE A 218 -8.64 -6.50 -5.41
CA ILE A 218 -9.47 -6.49 -6.61
C ILE A 218 -10.57 -5.44 -6.48
N GLU A 219 -11.42 -5.55 -5.46
CA GLU A 219 -12.57 -4.65 -5.33
C GLU A 219 -12.21 -3.23 -4.90
N VAL A 220 -10.99 -2.99 -4.39
CA VAL A 220 -10.49 -1.64 -4.14
C VAL A 220 -9.40 -1.28 -5.15
N HIS A 221 -8.22 -1.85 -5.00
CA HIS A 221 -7.02 -1.47 -5.78
C HIS A 221 -7.19 -1.61 -7.30
N ALA A 222 -7.62 -2.78 -7.79
CA ALA A 222 -7.81 -3.00 -9.21
C ALA A 222 -9.03 -2.23 -9.76
N LEU A 223 -10.12 -2.13 -8.99
CA LEU A 223 -11.32 -1.40 -9.38
C LEU A 223 -11.05 0.11 -9.53
N ARG A 224 -10.37 0.74 -8.57
CA ARG A 224 -9.94 2.15 -8.68
C ARG A 224 -9.06 2.38 -9.90
N THR A 225 -8.14 1.46 -10.18
CA THR A 225 -7.30 1.51 -11.38
C THR A 225 -8.10 1.38 -12.67
N HIS A 226 -9.14 0.53 -12.67
CA HIS A 226 -10.02 0.36 -13.81
C HIS A 226 -10.84 1.61 -14.08
N ASN A 227 -11.46 2.18 -13.05
CA ASN A 227 -12.22 3.42 -13.12
C ASN A 227 -11.34 4.60 -13.54
N ALA A 228 -10.11 4.70 -13.01
CA ALA A 228 -9.17 5.76 -13.38
C ALA A 228 -8.87 5.82 -14.89
N LYS A 229 -8.88 4.67 -15.58
CA LYS A 229 -8.68 4.61 -17.04
C LYS A 229 -9.90 5.05 -17.85
N GLN A 230 -11.05 5.14 -17.20
CA GLN A 230 -12.31 5.63 -17.77
C GLN A 230 -12.64 7.04 -17.29
N SER A 231 -11.83 7.59 -16.38
CA SER A 231 -11.97 8.95 -15.86
C SER A 231 -11.73 9.97 -16.97
N PRO A 232 -12.45 11.12 -16.95
CA PRO A 232 -12.18 12.25 -17.85
C PRO A 232 -10.79 12.88 -17.61
N LEU A 233 -10.26 12.75 -16.39
CA LEU A 233 -8.91 13.20 -16.05
C LEU A 233 -7.90 12.05 -16.13
N GLU A 234 -6.87 12.21 -16.97
CA GLU A 234 -5.78 11.27 -17.19
C GLU A 234 -4.88 11.13 -15.96
N ILE A 235 -4.68 12.21 -15.19
CA ILE A 235 -3.84 12.19 -13.98
C ILE A 235 -4.31 11.18 -12.93
N LEU A 236 -5.61 10.85 -12.88
CA LEU A 236 -6.15 9.86 -11.95
C LEU A 236 -5.61 8.45 -12.20
N GLN A 237 -5.09 8.16 -13.40
CA GLN A 237 -4.42 6.89 -13.72
C GLN A 237 -3.06 6.75 -13.01
N VAL A 238 -2.41 7.88 -12.72
CA VAL A 238 -1.14 7.93 -11.96
C VAL A 238 -1.44 8.09 -10.47
N GLY A 239 -2.45 8.89 -10.16
CA GLY A 239 -2.91 9.21 -8.83
C GLY A 239 -2.44 10.58 -8.35
N LEU A 240 -3.32 11.23 -7.58
CA LEU A 240 -3.07 12.53 -6.96
C LEU A 240 -2.05 12.39 -5.83
N ASP A 241 -1.66 13.47 -5.17
CA ASP A 241 -0.89 13.41 -3.92
C ASP A 241 -1.70 12.71 -2.81
N HIS A 242 -1.00 12.00 -1.92
CA HIS A 242 -1.55 11.27 -0.76
C HIS A 242 -2.63 10.22 -1.07
N TYR A 243 -2.90 9.89 -2.33
CA TYR A 243 -3.90 8.88 -2.71
C TYR A 243 -3.67 7.51 -2.08
N SER A 244 -2.41 7.17 -1.76
CA SER A 244 -2.06 5.87 -1.17
C SER A 244 -2.68 5.68 0.20
N GLN A 245 -2.76 6.73 1.03
CA GLN A 245 -3.40 6.64 2.34
C GLN A 245 -4.92 6.40 2.18
N THR A 246 -5.54 7.09 1.23
CA THR A 246 -6.96 6.89 0.88
C THR A 246 -7.20 5.47 0.34
N GLU A 247 -6.32 4.98 -0.52
CA GLU A 247 -6.38 3.65 -1.12
C GLU A 247 -6.36 2.54 -0.06
N GLU A 248 -5.39 2.60 0.85
CA GLU A 248 -5.26 1.60 1.91
C GLU A 248 -6.39 1.70 2.94
N GLY A 249 -6.82 2.93 3.28
CA GLY A 249 -7.98 3.16 4.14
C GLY A 249 -9.26 2.54 3.60
N LEU A 250 -9.56 2.76 2.31
CA LEU A 250 -10.70 2.14 1.63
C LEU A 250 -10.60 0.61 1.66
N ALA A 251 -9.41 0.08 1.42
CA ALA A 251 -9.18 -1.36 1.41
C ALA A 251 -9.48 -2.00 2.78
N LEU A 252 -9.08 -1.36 3.89
CA LEU A 252 -9.43 -1.83 5.23
C LEU A 252 -10.91 -1.62 5.56
N TYR A 253 -11.49 -0.49 5.16
CA TYR A 253 -12.90 -0.19 5.37
C TYR A 253 -13.80 -1.29 4.79
N TYR A 254 -13.56 -1.67 3.53
CA TYR A 254 -14.34 -2.74 2.89
C TYR A 254 -14.01 -4.14 3.42
N GLN A 255 -12.79 -4.38 3.92
CA GLN A 255 -12.48 -5.61 4.65
C GLN A 255 -13.27 -5.74 5.96
N GLN A 256 -13.49 -4.64 6.68
CA GLN A 256 -14.34 -4.63 7.88
C GLN A 256 -15.80 -4.92 7.52
N LYS A 257 -16.31 -4.38 6.40
CA LYS A 257 -17.69 -4.65 5.92
C LYS A 257 -17.97 -6.13 5.64
N ILE A 258 -16.99 -6.91 5.21
CA ILE A 258 -17.19 -8.37 5.01
C ILE A 258 -17.13 -9.18 6.30
N GLY A 259 -16.72 -8.56 7.42
CA GLY A 259 -16.74 -9.13 8.78
C GLY A 259 -15.59 -10.10 9.08
N THR A 260 -14.46 -9.96 8.38
CA THR A 260 -13.34 -10.94 8.46
C THR A 260 -12.06 -10.38 9.07
N ALA A 261 -11.99 -9.08 9.36
CA ALA A 261 -10.87 -8.42 10.01
C ALA A 261 -11.35 -7.74 11.30
N LYS A 262 -10.97 -8.28 12.46
CA LYS A 262 -11.26 -7.65 13.76
C LYS A 262 -10.30 -6.50 14.04
N THR A 263 -9.00 -6.71 13.79
CA THR A 263 -7.91 -5.76 14.06
C THR A 263 -7.07 -5.57 12.80
N PRO A 264 -7.59 -4.87 11.78
CA PRO A 264 -6.90 -4.71 10.50
C PRO A 264 -5.57 -3.95 10.68
N ALA A 265 -4.55 -4.41 9.96
CA ALA A 265 -3.19 -3.84 9.94
C ALA A 265 -2.50 -3.67 11.31
N PHE A 266 -2.93 -4.42 12.33
CA PHE A 266 -2.39 -4.30 13.69
C PHE A 266 -0.87 -4.48 13.75
N TRP A 267 -0.34 -5.55 13.14
CA TRP A 267 1.08 -5.86 13.23
C TRP A 267 1.93 -4.81 12.51
N GLU A 268 1.45 -4.32 11.39
CA GLU A 268 2.05 -3.24 10.62
C GLU A 268 2.14 -1.94 11.43
N SER A 269 1.03 -1.53 12.06
CA SER A 269 1.02 -0.35 12.94
C SER A 269 1.85 -0.54 14.21
N TYR A 270 1.84 -1.74 14.79
CA TYR A 270 2.63 -2.05 15.97
C TYR A 270 4.13 -1.98 15.70
N ALA A 271 4.59 -2.54 14.58
CA ALA A 271 5.98 -2.40 14.16
C ALA A 271 6.38 -0.93 13.89
N CYS A 272 5.48 -0.14 13.29
CA CYS A 272 5.74 1.29 13.08
C CYS A 272 5.91 2.03 14.41
N ALA A 273 5.01 1.82 15.38
CA ALA A 273 5.10 2.45 16.69
C ALA A 273 6.40 2.06 17.41
N LEU A 274 6.72 0.76 17.46
CA LEU A 274 7.93 0.27 18.12
C LEU A 274 9.22 0.83 17.49
N SER A 275 9.28 1.02 16.17
CA SER A 275 10.49 1.55 15.52
C SER A 275 10.85 2.98 15.96
N MET A 276 9.90 3.74 16.51
CA MET A 276 10.19 5.08 17.05
C MET A 276 10.92 5.02 18.39
N ASP A 277 10.74 3.94 19.16
CA ASP A 277 11.25 3.82 20.53
C ASP A 277 12.33 2.73 20.67
N MET A 278 12.60 1.98 19.61
CA MET A 278 13.47 0.81 19.63
C MET A 278 14.45 0.78 18.44
N SER A 279 15.53 0.03 18.58
CA SER A 279 16.34 -0.48 17.47
C SER A 279 15.67 -1.69 16.79
N PHE A 280 16.21 -2.11 15.64
CA PHE A 280 15.71 -3.27 14.90
C PHE A 280 15.65 -4.54 15.75
N SER A 281 16.72 -4.83 16.51
CA SER A 281 16.84 -6.03 17.33
C SER A 281 15.83 -6.04 18.48
N GLU A 282 15.68 -4.91 19.18
CA GLU A 282 14.70 -4.74 20.26
C GLU A 282 13.27 -4.89 19.73
N MET A 283 12.95 -4.27 18.60
CA MET A 283 11.65 -4.40 17.96
C MET A 283 11.36 -5.83 17.51
N PHE A 284 12.34 -6.51 16.89
CA PHE A 284 12.20 -7.91 16.48
C PHE A 284 11.88 -8.80 17.69
N ASN A 285 12.63 -8.65 18.79
CA ASN A 285 12.41 -9.42 20.01
C ASN A 285 11.02 -9.14 20.62
N THR A 286 10.60 -7.88 20.66
CA THR A 286 9.26 -7.48 21.14
C THR A 286 8.16 -8.10 20.29
N LEU A 287 8.27 -8.03 18.96
CA LEU A 287 7.30 -8.60 18.03
C LEU A 287 7.26 -10.13 18.09
N ILE A 288 8.42 -10.81 18.20
CA ILE A 288 8.50 -12.25 18.41
C ILE A 288 7.81 -12.65 19.71
N TYR A 289 8.05 -11.92 20.79
CA TYR A 289 7.43 -12.17 22.08
C TYR A 289 5.91 -11.99 22.02
N ALA A 290 5.43 -10.86 21.48
CA ALA A 290 4.02 -10.58 21.27
C ALA A 290 3.35 -11.67 20.43
N ARG A 291 4.00 -12.09 19.33
CA ARG A 291 3.47 -13.14 18.44
C ARG A 291 3.43 -14.51 19.13
N THR A 292 4.46 -14.83 19.89
CA THR A 292 4.53 -16.09 20.65
C THR A 292 3.44 -16.16 21.71
N LYS A 293 3.09 -15.04 22.38
CA LYS A 293 1.92 -14.99 23.25
C LYS A 293 0.67 -15.37 22.47
N VAL A 294 0.37 -14.67 21.38
CA VAL A 294 -0.84 -14.95 20.57
C VAL A 294 -0.89 -16.42 20.15
N ASP A 295 0.22 -16.97 19.65
CA ASP A 295 0.30 -18.35 19.17
C ASP A 295 0.08 -19.39 20.31
N LYS A 296 0.62 -19.16 21.51
CA LYS A 296 0.35 -19.99 22.70
C LYS A 296 -1.13 -20.00 23.06
N TYR A 297 -1.79 -18.83 23.06
CA TYR A 297 -3.21 -18.73 23.35
C TYR A 297 -4.10 -19.44 22.30
N VAL A 298 -3.63 -19.63 21.07
CA VAL A 298 -4.36 -20.37 20.02
C VAL A 298 -3.92 -21.84 19.87
N GLY A 299 -3.06 -22.35 20.77
CA GLY A 299 -2.63 -23.76 20.78
C GLY A 299 -1.53 -24.10 19.77
N HIS A 300 -0.80 -23.09 19.26
CA HIS A 300 0.37 -23.27 18.40
C HIS A 300 1.65 -23.01 19.21
N ASP A 301 2.26 -24.09 19.73
CA ASP A 301 3.28 -23.94 20.78
C ASP A 301 4.74 -23.88 20.27
N LYS A 302 4.99 -24.16 18.99
CA LYS A 302 6.36 -24.18 18.44
C LYS A 302 6.71 -22.86 17.77
N LEU A 303 7.87 -22.30 18.13
CA LEU A 303 8.56 -21.32 17.31
C LEU A 303 8.99 -22.04 16.03
N ASP A 304 8.51 -21.59 14.88
CA ASP A 304 8.94 -22.10 13.59
C ASP A 304 9.67 -21.00 12.81
N LYS A 305 10.50 -21.43 11.85
CA LYS A 305 11.23 -20.54 10.94
C LYS A 305 10.28 -19.60 10.19
N GLU A 306 9.03 -20.01 9.97
CA GLU A 306 8.00 -19.21 9.31
C GLU A 306 7.61 -17.98 10.15
N ARG A 307 7.55 -18.11 11.49
CA ARG A 307 7.31 -16.98 12.40
C ARG A 307 8.46 -15.98 12.35
N GLU A 308 9.70 -16.46 12.47
CA GLU A 308 10.89 -15.60 12.41
C GLU A 308 10.96 -14.84 11.08
N GLU A 309 10.72 -15.52 9.97
CA GLU A 309 10.69 -14.91 8.64
C GLU A 309 9.61 -13.82 8.53
N LYS A 310 8.41 -14.06 9.08
CA LYS A 310 7.34 -13.05 9.08
C LYS A 310 7.70 -11.82 9.89
N ILE A 311 8.24 -12.00 11.10
CA ILE A 311 8.63 -10.88 11.96
C ILE A 311 9.82 -10.13 11.35
N TRP A 312 10.82 -10.83 10.84
CA TRP A 312 11.94 -10.21 10.11
C TRP A 312 11.42 -9.31 8.98
N ASN A 313 10.54 -9.84 8.12
CA ASN A 313 9.96 -9.08 7.02
C ASN A 313 9.16 -7.87 7.50
N LEU A 314 8.45 -7.99 8.63
CA LEU A 314 7.73 -6.89 9.25
C LEU A 314 8.71 -5.80 9.74
N CYS A 315 9.82 -6.18 10.36
CA CYS A 315 10.85 -5.24 10.79
C CYS A 315 11.50 -4.51 9.61
N VAL A 316 11.86 -5.25 8.56
CA VAL A 316 12.41 -4.69 7.32
C VAL A 316 11.45 -3.69 6.68
N ARG A 317 10.14 -3.91 6.79
CA ARG A 317 9.13 -2.97 6.28
C ARG A 317 9.09 -1.67 7.09
N ALA A 318 9.17 -1.73 8.42
CA ALA A 318 9.17 -0.54 9.28
C ALA A 318 10.40 0.34 9.06
N TYR A 319 11.58 -0.27 8.89
CA TYR A 319 12.86 0.41 8.64
C TYR A 319 13.22 0.54 7.15
N ARG A 320 12.28 0.31 6.23
CA ARG A 320 12.57 0.33 4.79
C ARG A 320 13.13 1.69 4.36
N GLY A 321 14.31 1.74 3.76
CA GLY A 321 14.99 2.99 3.38
C GLY A 321 16.01 3.50 4.41
N ILE A 322 16.04 2.89 5.61
CA ILE A 322 17.05 3.14 6.64
C ILE A 322 18.20 2.14 6.44
N SER A 323 19.44 2.63 6.40
CA SER A 323 20.63 1.79 6.24
C SER A 323 21.06 1.16 7.57
N ASN A 324 21.02 1.92 8.66
CA ASN A 324 21.48 1.49 9.99
C ASN A 324 20.37 1.63 11.05
N PRO A 325 19.43 0.68 11.15
CA PRO A 325 18.33 0.72 12.12
C PRO A 325 18.77 0.31 13.55
N ASN A 326 19.85 0.92 14.06
CA ASN A 326 20.51 0.52 15.30
C ASN A 326 20.09 1.33 16.53
N LYS A 327 19.20 2.31 16.38
CA LYS A 327 18.72 3.18 17.45
C LYS A 327 17.24 3.59 17.26
N PRO A 328 16.58 4.04 18.33
CA PRO A 328 15.24 4.62 18.27
C PRO A 328 15.14 5.84 17.36
N GLY A 329 13.92 6.20 16.98
CA GLY A 329 13.58 7.38 16.21
C GLY A 329 13.89 7.29 14.71
N LEU A 330 14.44 6.16 14.26
CA LEU A 330 14.67 5.85 12.86
C LEU A 330 13.52 5.01 12.31
N GLY A 331 13.04 5.33 11.12
CA GLY A 331 12.00 4.54 10.49
C GLY A 331 11.26 5.31 9.41
N THR A 332 10.83 4.59 8.38
CA THR A 332 9.92 5.19 7.39
C THR A 332 8.47 5.00 7.75
N CYS A 333 8.17 3.94 8.51
CA CYS A 333 6.85 3.63 9.06
C CYS A 333 5.73 3.73 8.04
N LYS A 334 6.00 3.52 6.75
CA LYS A 334 5.02 3.74 5.66
C LYS A 334 3.70 3.04 5.94
N ASP A 335 3.75 1.87 6.57
CA ASP A 335 2.57 1.05 6.80
C ASP A 335 1.60 1.63 7.84
N HIS A 336 1.95 2.66 8.61
CA HIS A 336 0.96 3.33 9.47
C HIS A 336 -0.21 3.93 8.66
N ILE A 337 -0.01 4.21 7.36
CA ILE A 337 -1.05 4.71 6.45
C ILE A 337 -2.26 3.77 6.33
N TYR A 338 -2.10 2.49 6.65
CA TYR A 338 -3.19 1.54 6.71
C TYR A 338 -4.26 2.00 7.71
N ARG A 339 -3.87 2.30 8.96
CA ARG A 339 -4.81 2.71 10.01
C ARG A 339 -5.18 4.18 9.95
N THR A 340 -4.23 5.08 9.73
CA THR A 340 -4.56 6.50 9.56
C THR A 340 -5.45 6.74 8.34
N GLY A 341 -5.27 5.96 7.29
CA GLY A 341 -6.19 5.94 6.14
C GLY A 341 -7.58 5.43 6.51
N LEU A 342 -7.69 4.37 7.31
CA LEU A 342 -8.99 3.88 7.78
C LEU A 342 -9.71 4.92 8.64
N ASP A 343 -9.00 5.58 9.56
CA ASP A 343 -9.52 6.67 10.39
C ASP A 343 -10.06 7.81 9.51
N LEU A 344 -9.30 8.20 8.49
CA LEU A 344 -9.70 9.21 7.52
C LEU A 344 -10.98 8.82 6.77
N ILE A 345 -11.09 7.57 6.31
CA ILE A 345 -12.30 7.08 5.63
C ILE A 345 -13.50 7.01 6.58
N ASN A 346 -13.30 6.65 7.85
CA ASN A 346 -14.38 6.58 8.83
C ASN A 346 -14.96 7.96 9.21
N GLN A 347 -14.23 9.04 8.95
CA GLN A 347 -14.71 10.42 9.12
C GLN A 347 -15.57 10.89 7.94
N LEU A 348 -15.60 10.16 6.82
CA LEU A 348 -16.40 10.51 5.64
C LEU A 348 -17.80 9.90 5.71
N ASP A 349 -18.77 10.58 5.09
CA ASP A 349 -20.09 9.99 4.85
C ASP A 349 -20.02 8.96 3.71
N MET A 350 -19.63 7.74 4.08
CA MET A 350 -19.58 6.59 3.18
C MET A 350 -20.96 6.04 2.84
N ASN A 351 -22.07 6.54 3.41
CA ASN A 351 -23.43 6.19 2.96
C ASN A 351 -23.85 7.01 1.74
N ASN A 352 -23.24 8.18 1.55
CA ASN A 352 -23.43 9.00 0.36
C ASN A 352 -22.78 8.34 -0.87
N LYS A 353 -23.62 7.95 -1.83
CA LYS A 353 -23.18 7.34 -3.10
C LYS A 353 -22.23 8.24 -3.89
N GLN A 354 -22.39 9.56 -3.83
CA GLN A 354 -21.52 10.50 -4.51
C GLN A 354 -20.10 10.46 -3.93
N THR A 355 -19.98 10.46 -2.59
CA THR A 355 -18.69 10.31 -1.90
C THR A 355 -17.97 9.03 -2.34
N GLN A 356 -18.69 7.90 -2.37
CA GLN A 356 -18.12 6.63 -2.84
C GLN A 356 -17.66 6.72 -4.31
N LYS A 357 -18.50 7.27 -5.20
CA LYS A 357 -18.15 7.43 -6.62
C LYS A 357 -16.91 8.30 -6.80
N LEU A 358 -16.79 9.42 -6.09
CA LEU A 358 -15.61 10.27 -6.19
C LEU A 358 -14.35 9.53 -5.73
N LEU A 359 -14.39 8.86 -4.56
CA LEU A 359 -13.26 8.08 -4.04
C LEU A 359 -12.80 6.96 -4.99
N PHE A 360 -13.74 6.38 -5.74
CA PHE A 360 -13.51 5.30 -6.69
C PHE A 360 -13.28 5.76 -8.13
N ALA A 361 -13.42 7.04 -8.45
CA ALA A 361 -13.20 7.57 -9.80
C ALA A 361 -11.75 7.39 -10.28
N GLY A 362 -10.82 7.23 -9.35
CA GLY A 362 -9.46 6.80 -9.62
C GLY A 362 -8.59 6.87 -8.38
N ASN A 363 -7.29 7.07 -8.56
CA ASN A 363 -6.32 7.16 -7.48
C ASN A 363 -6.33 8.55 -6.83
N ILE A 364 -7.38 8.84 -6.07
CA ILE A 364 -7.66 10.13 -5.44
C ILE A 364 -7.28 10.11 -3.95
N GLY A 365 -6.72 11.23 -3.46
CA GLY A 365 -6.59 11.52 -2.03
C GLY A 365 -7.86 12.21 -1.49
N VAL A 366 -8.29 11.87 -0.27
CA VAL A 366 -9.51 12.44 0.35
C VAL A 366 -9.54 13.97 0.35
N GLN A 367 -8.38 14.62 0.48
CA GLN A 367 -8.26 16.08 0.49
C GLN A 367 -8.71 16.75 -0.83
N HIS A 368 -8.78 15.98 -1.92
CA HIS A 368 -9.21 16.48 -3.23
C HIS A 368 -10.71 16.34 -3.49
N LEU A 369 -11.48 15.68 -2.60
CA LEU A 369 -12.90 15.41 -2.85
C LEU A 369 -13.72 16.66 -3.14
N SER A 370 -13.44 17.78 -2.46
CA SER A 370 -14.14 19.05 -2.67
C SER A 370 -13.92 19.61 -4.08
N LYS A 371 -12.68 19.58 -4.57
CA LYS A 371 -12.31 20.01 -5.93
C LYS A 371 -12.92 19.11 -7.00
N LEU A 372 -13.02 17.81 -6.71
CA LEU A 372 -13.52 16.82 -7.65
C LEU A 372 -15.05 16.73 -7.71
N ASN A 373 -15.80 17.44 -6.85
CA ASN A 373 -17.27 17.51 -6.96
C ASN A 373 -17.73 18.08 -8.31
N GLU A 374 -16.88 18.87 -8.97
CA GLU A 374 -17.11 19.42 -10.30
C GLU A 374 -16.89 18.39 -11.41
N LEU A 375 -16.23 17.26 -11.12
CA LEU A 375 -16.07 16.18 -12.08
C LEU A 375 -17.39 15.44 -12.27
N ASN A 376 -17.88 15.46 -13.50
CA ASN A 376 -19.05 14.73 -13.94
C ASN A 376 -18.74 13.23 -14.08
N VAL A 377 -18.49 12.54 -12.97
CA VAL A 377 -18.15 11.11 -12.92
C VAL A 377 -19.39 10.22 -13.09
N ASN A 378 -19.84 10.07 -14.33
CA ASN A 378 -21.08 9.34 -14.62
C ASN A 378 -20.94 7.81 -14.66
N ASN A 379 -19.73 7.27 -14.83
CA ASN A 379 -19.49 5.83 -15.04
C ASN A 379 -18.45 5.25 -14.07
N VAL A 380 -18.66 5.41 -12.76
CA VAL A 380 -17.78 4.85 -11.74
C VAL A 380 -18.42 3.64 -11.06
N GLN A 381 -17.71 2.51 -11.09
CA GLN A 381 -18.08 1.32 -10.32
C GLN A 381 -17.56 1.43 -8.88
N THR A 382 -18.39 1.09 -7.90
CA THR A 382 -18.01 0.99 -6.48
C THR A 382 -18.04 -0.48 -6.02
N PRO A 383 -17.41 -0.83 -4.88
CA PRO A 383 -17.34 -2.22 -4.42
C PRO A 383 -18.73 -2.79 -4.11
N MET A 384 -19.10 -3.84 -4.85
CA MET A 384 -20.31 -4.65 -4.63
C MET A 384 -20.13 -5.71 -3.53
N LEU A 385 -18.90 -5.90 -3.02
CA LEU A 385 -18.55 -6.90 -1.99
C LEU A 385 -18.87 -8.35 -2.40
N ILE A 386 -18.84 -8.62 -3.70
CA ILE A 386 -19.15 -9.93 -4.28
C ILE A 386 -18.08 -10.99 -3.96
N SER A 387 -16.87 -10.56 -3.58
CA SER A 387 -15.76 -11.45 -3.21
C SER A 387 -16.14 -12.45 -2.12
N LYS A 388 -17.00 -12.05 -1.17
CA LYS A 388 -17.46 -12.93 -0.09
C LYS A 388 -18.26 -14.12 -0.62
N GLN A 389 -19.19 -13.85 -1.55
CA GLN A 389 -20.05 -14.86 -2.15
C GLN A 389 -19.26 -15.76 -3.11
N ILE A 390 -18.49 -15.16 -4.02
CA ILE A 390 -17.66 -15.87 -5.00
C ILE A 390 -16.66 -16.81 -4.31
N ALA A 391 -15.94 -16.32 -3.31
CA ALA A 391 -14.98 -17.16 -2.58
C ALA A 391 -15.66 -18.31 -1.84
N LYS A 392 -16.90 -18.14 -1.38
CA LYS A 392 -17.67 -19.21 -0.72
C LYS A 392 -18.13 -20.26 -1.74
N GLN A 393 -18.60 -19.83 -2.90
CA GLN A 393 -19.05 -20.70 -3.98
C GLN A 393 -17.89 -21.54 -4.53
N ILE A 394 -16.84 -20.91 -5.04
CA ILE A 394 -15.70 -21.60 -5.65
C ILE A 394 -15.00 -22.53 -4.65
N TYR A 395 -14.90 -22.10 -3.38
CA TYR A 395 -14.36 -22.98 -2.34
C TYR A 395 -15.17 -24.26 -2.15
N ARG A 396 -16.51 -24.19 -2.25
CA ARG A 396 -17.39 -25.38 -2.13
C ARG A 396 -17.26 -26.29 -3.34
N GLU A 397 -17.16 -25.74 -4.55
CA GLU A 397 -17.00 -26.49 -5.80
C GLU A 397 -15.65 -27.24 -5.88
N ASN A 398 -14.63 -26.76 -5.15
CA ASN A 398 -13.28 -27.32 -5.17
C ASN A 398 -12.89 -27.97 -3.82
N ARG A 399 -13.87 -28.20 -2.93
CA ARG A 399 -13.66 -28.91 -1.67
C ARG A 399 -13.59 -30.39 -1.94
#